data_AF-A0A0D2ISI6-F1
#
_entry.id   AF-A0A0D2ISI6-F1
#
_cell.length_a   1.000
_cell.length_b   1.000
_cell.length_c   1.000
_cell.angle_alpha   90.00
_cell.angle_beta   90.00
_cell.angle_gamma   90.00
#
_symmetry.space_group_name_H-M   'P 1'
#
loop_
_entity.id
_entity.type
_entity.pdbx_description
1 polymer ?
#
loop_
_entity_poly.entity_id
_entity_poly.type
_entity_poly.pdbx_seq_one_letter_code
_entity_poly.pdbx_strand_id
1 'polypeptide(L)'
;MTASSNTSSQQPYCKRGYMRLAEYMAWDPAMAILPRFRSLNIYNLLLLQAEISELDEALTKAVKGADSTDEPRNVISTQLRQKLGEYNQAVVNQIIINNQPNPGWDNLADLLKWLKHTRGGNSQLRGPGADVWYPPEIGGRPHNDHSALDARNSRKSILEKLVSRHGNRLLRRLPGSMISKRPFLPEEGSTACTMYSNVESFEKIGDNLASFSAAILMLIPVVVLHFLRSANMRLLVIVIFSICFTALLVTTTKAERSQVIAASAAFVAVQVVYVGSALTQ
;
A
#
# COMPACT_ATOMS: atom_id res chain seq x y z
N MET A 1 16.90 27.59 47.41
CA MET A 1 15.55 26.98 47.32
C MET A 1 15.11 27.04 45.88
N THR A 2 15.19 25.88 45.24
CA THR A 2 14.93 25.61 43.82
C THR A 2 13.45 25.33 43.60
N ALA A 3 12.82 26.05 42.67
CA ALA A 3 11.61 25.60 41.98
C ALA A 3 11.41 26.41 40.69
N SER A 4 12.25 26.17 39.67
CA SER A 4 11.85 26.46 38.29
C SER A 4 11.02 25.28 37.81
N SER A 5 9.70 25.41 37.92
CA SER A 5 8.76 24.53 37.26
C SER A 5 8.90 24.73 35.75
N ASN A 6 9.64 23.83 35.11
CA ASN A 6 9.58 23.63 33.66
C ASN A 6 8.17 23.14 33.30
N THR A 7 7.24 24.06 33.13
CA THR A 7 6.05 23.80 32.33
C THR A 7 6.51 23.72 30.89
N SER A 8 6.80 22.50 30.41
CA SER A 8 6.83 22.14 29.00
C SER A 8 5.50 22.58 28.39
N SER A 9 5.46 23.80 27.87
CA SER A 9 4.35 24.34 27.11
C SER A 9 4.16 23.44 25.90
N GLN A 10 3.15 22.57 25.96
CA GLN A 10 2.70 21.77 24.82
C GLN A 10 2.44 22.75 23.67
N GLN A 11 3.33 22.79 22.69
CA GLN A 11 3.14 23.66 21.54
C GLN A 11 1.85 23.21 20.83
N PRO A 12 0.86 24.10 20.65
CA PRO A 12 -0.37 23.74 19.96
C PRO A 12 -0.05 23.31 18.52
N TYR A 13 -0.80 22.33 18.02
CA TYR A 13 -0.68 21.88 16.65
C TYR A 13 -0.90 23.07 15.70
N CYS A 14 0.01 23.28 14.74
CA CYS A 14 -0.12 24.38 13.80
C CYS A 14 -1.11 24.00 12.68
N LYS A 15 -2.36 24.46 12.79
CA LYS A 15 -3.43 24.19 11.79
C LYS A 15 -2.99 24.46 10.35
N ARG A 16 -2.19 25.51 10.13
CA ARG A 16 -1.70 25.91 8.80
C ARG A 16 -0.81 24.85 8.15
N GLY A 17 0.05 24.17 8.91
CA GLY A 17 0.90 23.09 8.40
C GLY A 17 0.07 21.88 7.94
N TYR A 18 -0.89 21.47 8.76
CA TYR A 18 -1.79 20.36 8.44
C TYR A 18 -2.72 20.69 7.26
N MET A 19 -3.19 21.93 7.13
CA MET A 19 -4.01 22.37 6.00
C MET A 19 -3.25 22.26 4.67
N ARG A 20 -1.99 22.72 4.63
CA ARG A 20 -1.14 22.59 3.44
C ARG A 20 -0.83 21.13 3.08
N LEU A 21 -0.60 20.30 4.09
CA LEU A 21 -0.42 18.86 3.89
C LEU A 21 -1.68 18.23 3.29
N ALA A 22 -2.86 18.62 3.78
CA ALA A 22 -4.14 18.14 3.25
C ALA A 22 -4.36 18.59 1.80
N GLU A 23 -4.06 19.84 1.45
CA GLU A 23 -4.11 20.33 0.06
C GLU A 23 -3.17 19.55 -0.86
N TYR A 24 -1.96 19.26 -0.40
CA TYR A 24 -0.99 18.47 -1.17
C TYR A 24 -1.47 17.01 -1.39
N MET A 25 -1.97 16.38 -0.33
CA MET A 25 -2.54 15.01 -0.40
C MET A 25 -3.80 14.96 -1.27
N ALA A 26 -4.60 16.02 -1.30
CA ALA A 26 -5.78 16.13 -2.15
C ALA A 26 -5.40 16.34 -3.62
N TRP A 27 -4.30 17.07 -3.89
CA TRP A 27 -3.81 17.30 -5.25
C TRP A 27 -3.23 16.05 -5.91
N ASP A 28 -2.43 15.26 -5.17
CA ASP A 28 -1.97 13.96 -5.64
C ASP A 28 -2.41 12.87 -4.66
N PRO A 29 -3.46 12.10 -5.00
CA PRO A 29 -3.91 11.03 -4.13
C PRO A 29 -2.86 9.92 -3.89
N ALA A 30 -1.81 9.81 -4.72
CA ALA A 30 -0.67 8.93 -4.43
C ALA A 30 0.17 9.41 -3.23
N MET A 31 0.03 10.68 -2.83
CA MET A 31 0.65 11.26 -1.63
C MET A 31 -0.26 11.22 -0.41
N ALA A 32 -1.52 10.77 -0.56
CA ALA A 32 -2.48 10.56 0.53
C ALA A 32 -2.09 9.35 1.39
N ILE A 33 -0.98 9.53 2.12
CA ILE A 33 -0.41 8.58 3.05
C ILE A 33 -0.80 9.07 4.44
N LEU A 34 -1.26 8.18 5.31
CA LEU A 34 -1.59 8.51 6.69
C LEU A 34 -1.04 7.44 7.65
N PRO A 35 -0.80 7.78 8.92
CA PRO A 35 -0.47 6.79 9.93
C PRO A 35 -1.67 5.88 10.20
N ARG A 36 -1.43 4.58 10.40
CA ARG A 36 -2.45 3.56 10.72
C ARG A 36 -2.80 3.53 12.20
N PHE A 37 -1.88 4.01 13.05
CA PHE A 37 -2.01 3.97 14.51
C PHE A 37 -2.31 2.56 15.07
N ARG A 38 -1.65 1.53 14.52
CA ARG A 38 -1.92 0.11 14.84
C ARG A 38 -1.89 -0.17 16.33
N SER A 39 -0.88 0.34 17.04
CA SER A 39 -0.78 0.12 18.48
C SER A 39 -1.94 0.74 19.25
N LEU A 40 -2.40 1.93 18.86
CA LEU A 40 -3.51 2.62 19.53
C LEU A 40 -4.86 1.97 19.20
N ASN A 41 -5.06 1.53 17.96
CA ASN A 41 -6.28 0.83 17.60
C ASN A 41 -6.39 -0.54 18.31
N ILE A 42 -5.29 -1.29 18.39
CA ILE A 42 -5.26 -2.55 19.16
C ILE A 42 -5.51 -2.27 20.64
N TYR A 43 -4.91 -1.22 21.20
CA TYR A 43 -5.17 -0.82 22.59
C TYR A 43 -6.66 -0.51 22.83
N ASN A 44 -7.29 0.27 21.94
CA ASN A 44 -8.72 0.55 22.02
C ASN A 44 -9.60 -0.72 21.96
N LEU A 45 -9.24 -1.68 21.11
CA LEU A 45 -9.93 -2.98 21.05
C LEU A 45 -9.82 -3.77 22.36
N LEU A 46 -8.65 -3.75 22.99
CA LEU A 46 -8.42 -4.43 24.27
C LEU A 46 -9.19 -3.76 25.42
N LEU A 47 -9.30 -2.43 25.42
CA LEU A 47 -10.13 -1.71 26.40
C LEU A 47 -11.60 -2.07 26.24
N LEU A 48 -12.12 -2.05 25.01
CA LEU A 48 -13.50 -2.46 24.74
C LEU A 48 -13.76 -3.91 25.17
N GLN A 49 -12.80 -4.81 24.97
CA GLN A 49 -12.90 -6.20 25.43
C GLN A 49 -12.97 -6.29 26.97
N ALA A 50 -12.18 -5.49 27.69
CA ALA A 50 -12.23 -5.45 29.15
C ALA A 50 -13.58 -4.92 29.65
N GLU A 51 -14.07 -3.81 29.10
CA GLU A 51 -15.38 -3.22 29.45
C GLU A 51 -16.54 -4.21 29.19
N ILE A 52 -16.51 -4.93 28.06
CA ILE A 52 -17.52 -5.96 27.74
C ILE A 52 -17.45 -7.11 28.75
N SER A 53 -16.25 -7.53 29.17
CA SER A 53 -16.07 -8.63 30.11
C SER A 53 -16.60 -8.27 31.51
N GLU A 54 -16.38 -7.03 31.96
CA GLU A 54 -16.93 -6.52 33.22
C GLU A 54 -18.47 -6.48 33.19
N LEU A 55 -19.06 -6.00 32.08
CA LEU A 55 -20.50 -5.97 31.90
C LEU A 55 -21.13 -7.36 31.83
N ASP A 56 -20.46 -8.33 31.19
CA ASP A 56 -20.92 -9.72 31.13
C ASP A 56 -20.88 -10.39 32.50
N GLU A 57 -19.85 -10.13 33.29
CA GLU A 57 -19.75 -10.61 34.67
C GLU A 57 -20.84 -9.99 35.57
N ALA A 58 -21.06 -8.68 35.46
CA ALA A 58 -22.11 -7.97 36.20
C ALA A 58 -23.51 -8.50 35.84
N LEU A 59 -23.76 -8.73 34.54
CA LEU A 59 -25.01 -9.33 34.07
C LEU A 59 -25.19 -10.75 34.60
N THR A 60 -24.13 -11.55 34.60
CA THR A 60 -24.15 -12.93 35.12
C THR A 60 -24.45 -12.96 36.62
N LYS A 61 -23.89 -12.04 37.41
CA LYS A 61 -24.19 -11.89 38.84
C LYS A 61 -25.65 -11.48 39.07
N ALA A 62 -26.14 -10.50 38.30
CA ALA A 62 -27.54 -10.06 38.37
C ALA A 62 -28.54 -11.17 38.00
N VAL A 63 -28.21 -12.02 37.01
CA VAL A 63 -29.05 -13.17 36.63
C VAL A 63 -29.08 -14.25 37.69
N LYS A 64 -27.96 -14.51 38.38
CA LYS A 64 -27.86 -15.51 39.44
C LYS A 64 -28.53 -15.09 40.76
N GLY A 65 -29.12 -13.88 40.82
CA GLY A 65 -29.84 -13.39 42.01
C GLY A 65 -28.92 -13.09 43.20
N ALA A 66 -27.63 -12.89 42.96
CA ALA A 66 -26.61 -12.78 44.00
C ALA A 66 -26.42 -11.35 44.54
N ASP A 67 -27.04 -10.33 43.94
CA ASP A 67 -26.91 -8.95 44.43
C ASP A 67 -28.11 -8.06 44.09
N SER A 68 -28.45 -7.19 45.05
CA SER A 68 -29.26 -5.99 44.90
C SER A 68 -28.43 -4.91 44.17
N THR A 69 -28.03 -5.17 42.92
CA THR A 69 -27.30 -4.18 42.13
C THR A 69 -28.17 -2.93 41.95
N ASP A 70 -27.66 -1.74 42.33
CA ASP A 70 -28.39 -0.47 42.21
C ASP A 70 -28.80 -0.16 40.75
N GLU A 71 -28.05 -0.71 39.78
CA GLU A 71 -28.39 -0.59 38.36
C GLU A 71 -29.36 -1.68 37.88
N PRO A 72 -30.46 -1.31 37.20
CA PRO A 72 -31.40 -2.28 36.65
C PRO A 72 -30.73 -3.19 35.62
N ARG A 73 -31.01 -4.50 35.65
CA ARG A 73 -30.55 -5.49 34.65
C ARG A 73 -30.71 -5.03 33.20
N ASN A 74 -31.80 -4.31 32.91
CA ASN A 74 -32.08 -3.78 31.59
C ASN A 74 -31.04 -2.73 31.15
N VAL A 75 -30.54 -1.91 32.09
CA VAL A 75 -29.48 -0.92 31.84
C VAL A 75 -28.18 -1.61 31.50
N ILE A 76 -27.75 -2.59 32.30
CA ILE A 76 -26.53 -3.39 32.04
C ILE A 76 -26.61 -4.06 30.67
N SER A 77 -27.76 -4.69 30.35
CA SER A 77 -27.95 -5.35 29.06
C SER A 77 -27.93 -4.37 27.87
N THR A 78 -28.36 -3.12 28.08
CA THR A 78 -28.35 -2.08 27.05
C THR A 78 -26.93 -1.57 26.82
N GLN A 79 -26.18 -1.30 27.90
CA GLN A 79 -24.77 -0.91 27.84
C GLN A 79 -23.93 -2.00 27.16
N LEU A 80 -24.14 -3.27 27.52
CA LEU A 80 -23.44 -4.40 26.90
C LEU A 80 -23.69 -4.47 25.39
N ARG A 81 -24.94 -4.32 24.94
CA ARG A 81 -25.27 -4.31 23.50
C ARG A 81 -24.61 -3.15 22.78
N GLN A 82 -24.57 -1.96 23.39
CA GLN A 82 -23.90 -0.80 22.83
C GLN A 82 -22.39 -1.05 22.68
N LYS A 83 -21.73 -1.49 23.75
CA LYS A 83 -20.28 -1.75 23.76
C LYS A 83 -19.89 -2.87 22.81
N LEU A 84 -20.69 -3.92 22.72
CA LEU A 84 -20.50 -4.99 21.74
C LEU A 84 -20.61 -4.47 20.30
N GLY A 85 -21.54 -3.53 20.05
CA GLY A 85 -21.64 -2.82 18.78
C GLY A 85 -20.38 -2.02 18.44
N GLU A 86 -19.91 -1.20 19.39
CA GLU A 86 -18.67 -0.41 19.26
C GLU A 86 -17.45 -1.31 18.99
N TYR A 87 -17.33 -2.42 19.72
CA TYR A 87 -16.26 -3.42 19.53
C TYR A 87 -16.32 -4.04 18.13
N ASN A 88 -17.48 -4.53 17.70
CA ASN A 88 -17.63 -5.16 16.39
C ASN A 88 -17.28 -4.18 15.25
N GLN A 89 -17.71 -2.92 15.35
CA GLN A 89 -17.34 -1.87 14.39
C GLN A 89 -15.84 -1.59 14.41
N ALA A 90 -15.23 -1.46 15.59
CA ALA A 90 -13.80 -1.24 15.73
C ALA A 90 -12.97 -2.39 15.14
N VAL A 91 -13.41 -3.65 15.30
CA VAL A 91 -12.75 -4.82 14.71
C VAL A 91 -12.82 -4.76 13.18
N VAL A 92 -14.00 -4.47 12.61
CA VAL A 92 -14.15 -4.32 11.15
C VAL A 92 -13.26 -3.20 10.62
N ASN A 93 -13.25 -2.05 11.30
CA ASN A 93 -12.38 -0.93 10.94
C ASN A 93 -10.90 -1.32 10.99
N GLN A 94 -10.48 -2.08 12.00
CA GLN A 94 -9.10 -2.55 12.12
C GLN A 94 -8.72 -3.53 11.01
N ILE A 95 -9.65 -4.41 10.59
CA ILE A 95 -9.45 -5.30 9.44
C ILE A 95 -9.25 -4.46 8.17
N ILE A 96 -10.08 -3.45 7.95
CA ILE A 96 -9.97 -2.54 6.79
C ILE A 96 -8.61 -1.82 6.79
N ILE A 97 -8.18 -1.28 7.94
CA ILE A 97 -6.90 -0.58 8.10
C ILE A 97 -5.71 -1.53 7.87
N ASN A 98 -5.79 -2.76 8.37
CA ASN A 98 -4.73 -3.76 8.20
C ASN A 98 -4.59 -4.18 6.73
N ASN A 99 -5.69 -4.28 6.01
CA ASN A 99 -5.71 -4.64 4.60
C ASN A 99 -5.31 -3.49 3.66
N GLN A 100 -5.10 -2.28 4.19
CA GLN A 100 -4.59 -1.18 3.38
C GLN A 100 -3.15 -1.42 2.92
N PRO A 101 -2.80 -0.99 1.71
CA PRO A 101 -1.44 -1.09 1.19
C PRO A 101 -0.44 -0.29 2.00
N ASN A 102 0.79 -0.81 2.04
CA ASN A 102 1.94 0.00 2.44
C ASN A 102 2.20 1.05 1.36
N PRO A 103 2.58 2.28 1.74
CA PRO A 103 2.98 3.28 0.76
C PRO A 103 4.20 2.81 -0.03
N GLY A 104 4.23 3.15 -1.32
CA GLY A 104 5.44 2.99 -2.11
C GLY A 104 6.58 3.79 -1.50
N TRP A 105 7.77 3.20 -1.44
CA TRP A 105 8.93 3.87 -0.82
C TRP A 105 9.27 5.19 -1.52
N ASP A 106 9.12 5.25 -2.84
CA ASP A 106 9.34 6.45 -3.64
C ASP A 106 8.34 7.57 -3.27
N ASN A 107 7.05 7.23 -3.16
CA ASN A 107 6.00 8.21 -2.84
C ASN A 107 6.12 8.71 -1.39
N LEU A 108 6.46 7.82 -0.45
CA LEU A 108 6.77 8.23 0.92
C LEU A 108 8.01 9.13 0.96
N ALA A 109 9.07 8.79 0.22
CA ALA A 109 10.28 9.60 0.15
C ALA A 109 9.99 10.98 -0.46
N ASP A 110 9.16 11.07 -1.49
CA ASP A 110 8.72 12.33 -2.10
C ASP A 110 7.88 13.16 -1.14
N LEU A 111 6.93 12.56 -0.42
CA LEU A 111 6.15 13.24 0.62
C LEU A 111 7.05 13.79 1.73
N LEU A 112 7.98 12.97 2.24
CA LEU A 112 8.93 13.39 3.28
C LEU A 112 9.88 14.49 2.77
N LYS A 113 10.29 14.41 1.51
CA LYS A 113 11.11 15.44 0.86
C LYS A 113 10.32 16.73 0.70
N TRP A 114 9.04 16.67 0.34
CA TRP A 114 8.15 17.84 0.29
C TRP A 114 8.00 18.48 1.67
N LEU A 115 7.76 17.69 2.72
CA LEU A 115 7.66 18.16 4.10
C LEU A 115 8.93 18.89 4.57
N LYS A 116 10.11 18.40 4.18
CA LYS A 116 11.40 19.03 4.51
C LYS A 116 11.73 20.24 3.64
N HIS A 117 11.06 20.42 2.49
CA HIS A 117 11.44 21.46 1.54
C HIS A 117 10.96 22.83 2.00
N THR A 118 11.85 23.85 1.93
CA THR A 118 11.55 25.23 2.33
C THR A 118 10.39 25.85 1.56
N ARG A 119 10.18 25.41 0.31
CA ARG A 119 9.05 25.83 -0.56
C ARG A 119 7.80 24.96 -0.41
N GLY A 120 7.91 23.76 0.17
CA GLY A 120 6.77 22.90 0.55
C GLY A 120 6.15 23.30 1.89
N GLY A 121 6.45 24.52 2.37
CA GLY A 121 5.99 25.05 3.65
C GLY A 121 6.94 24.88 4.82
N ASN A 122 8.16 24.34 4.65
CA ASN A 122 9.06 23.98 5.77
C ASN A 122 8.29 23.17 6.84
N SER A 123 7.39 22.30 6.37
CA SER A 123 6.27 21.61 7.05
C SER A 123 5.33 22.50 7.90
N GLN A 124 5.83 23.47 8.65
CA GLN A 124 5.17 24.13 9.78
C GLN A 124 4.42 23.14 10.69
N LEU A 125 4.66 21.83 10.56
CA LEU A 125 4.02 20.80 11.36
C LEU A 125 4.63 20.94 12.74
N ARG A 126 3.77 21.19 13.72
CA ARG A 126 4.16 21.35 15.12
C ARG A 126 3.29 20.47 16.00
N GLY A 127 3.83 20.15 17.16
CA GLY A 127 3.20 19.31 18.17
C GLY A 127 3.46 17.82 17.94
N PRO A 128 3.02 16.96 18.88
CA PRO A 128 3.32 15.53 18.88
C PRO A 128 2.86 14.76 17.62
N GLY A 129 1.84 15.28 16.92
CA GLY A 129 1.39 14.70 15.65
C GLY A 129 2.36 14.90 14.48
N ALA A 130 3.29 15.85 14.58
CA ALA A 130 4.35 16.05 13.60
C ALA A 130 5.38 14.92 13.66
N ASP A 131 5.65 14.40 14.86
CA ASP A 131 6.66 13.37 15.12
C ASP A 131 6.39 12.08 14.35
N VAL A 132 5.13 11.84 13.96
CA VAL A 132 4.73 10.68 13.16
C VAL A 132 5.35 10.68 11.75
N TRP A 133 5.77 11.85 11.25
CA TRP A 133 6.36 12.03 9.93
C TRP A 133 7.89 12.06 9.94
N TYR A 134 8.51 12.19 11.12
CA TYR A 134 9.96 12.26 11.25
C TYR A 134 10.49 10.95 11.83
N PRO A 135 11.67 10.48 11.38
CA PRO A 135 12.35 9.40 12.08
C PRO A 135 12.55 9.84 13.54
N PRO A 136 12.31 8.95 14.52
CA PRO A 136 12.55 9.30 15.91
C PRO A 136 14.01 9.70 16.09
N GLU A 137 14.24 10.82 16.78
CA GLU A 137 15.57 11.20 17.22
C GLU A 137 16.08 10.13 18.19
N ILE A 138 17.16 9.44 17.81
CA ILE A 138 17.97 8.49 18.59
C ILE A 138 17.17 7.56 19.54
N GLY A 139 16.92 6.33 19.08
CA GLY A 139 16.43 5.23 19.94
C GLY A 139 14.92 5.00 19.94
N GLY A 140 14.14 5.81 19.23
CA GLY A 140 12.71 5.52 19.02
C GLY A 140 12.47 4.46 17.94
N ARG A 141 11.31 3.80 18.00
CA ARG A 141 10.94 2.77 17.03
C ARG A 141 10.64 3.41 15.66
N PRO A 142 11.16 2.89 14.54
CA PRO A 142 10.78 3.39 13.23
C PRO A 142 9.27 3.23 13.06
N HIS A 143 8.57 4.36 12.89
CA HIS A 143 7.13 4.35 12.65
C HIS A 143 6.90 3.97 11.18
N ASN A 144 7.11 2.69 10.84
CA ASN A 144 6.74 2.13 9.52
C ASN A 144 5.22 1.88 9.44
N ASP A 145 4.43 2.61 10.21
CA ASP A 145 3.01 2.36 10.41
C ASP A 145 2.16 3.32 9.57
N HIS A 146 2.55 3.51 8.31
CA HIS A 146 1.80 4.33 7.37
C HIS A 146 0.99 3.44 6.42
N SER A 147 -0.19 3.90 6.06
CA SER A 147 -1.07 3.35 5.02
C SER A 147 -1.21 4.37 3.91
N ALA A 148 -1.12 3.90 2.68
CA ALA A 148 -1.60 4.68 1.55
C ALA A 148 -3.12 4.53 1.42
N LEU A 149 -3.82 5.65 1.25
CA LEU A 149 -5.26 5.66 1.01
C LEU A 149 -5.62 5.32 -0.43
N ASP A 150 -4.68 5.49 -1.36
CA ASP A 150 -4.88 5.24 -2.77
C ASP A 150 -4.40 3.85 -3.19
N ALA A 151 -5.25 3.14 -3.93
CA ALA A 151 -4.93 1.87 -4.56
C ALA A 151 -3.78 1.96 -5.57
N ARG A 152 -3.50 3.14 -6.15
CA ARG A 152 -2.33 3.40 -7.01
C ARG A 152 -1.01 3.11 -6.28
N ASN A 153 -0.97 3.31 -4.96
CA ASN A 153 0.20 2.96 -4.14
C ASN A 153 0.33 1.45 -3.87
N SER A 154 -0.74 0.67 -4.08
CA SER A 154 -0.85 -0.70 -3.58
C SER A 154 -0.19 -1.77 -4.42
N ARG A 155 0.15 -1.54 -5.69
CA ARG A 155 0.38 -2.65 -6.63
C ARG A 155 1.32 -2.31 -7.77
N LYS A 156 2.54 -1.88 -7.48
CA LYS A 156 3.57 -2.03 -8.51
C LYS A 156 3.93 -3.51 -8.61
N SER A 157 3.50 -4.18 -9.67
CA SER A 157 3.89 -5.56 -9.95
C SER A 157 5.41 -5.71 -9.95
N ILE A 158 5.95 -6.91 -9.72
CA ILE A 158 7.41 -7.13 -9.72
C ILE A 158 8.01 -6.70 -11.06
N LEU A 159 7.25 -6.87 -12.15
CA LEU A 159 7.61 -6.38 -13.47
C LEU A 159 7.56 -4.85 -13.56
N GLU A 160 6.55 -4.17 -13.04
CA GLU A 160 6.58 -2.70 -12.97
C GLU A 160 7.77 -2.19 -12.15
N LYS A 161 8.19 -2.88 -11.09
CA LYS A 161 9.43 -2.55 -10.35
C LYS A 161 10.69 -2.80 -11.21
N LEU A 162 10.70 -3.86 -12.02
CA LEU A 162 11.82 -4.18 -12.91
C LEU A 162 11.90 -3.22 -14.11
N VAL A 163 10.75 -2.89 -14.70
CA VAL A 163 10.53 -1.97 -15.81
C VAL A 163 10.75 -0.54 -15.37
N SER A 164 10.29 -0.10 -14.21
CA SER A 164 10.63 1.23 -13.68
C SER A 164 12.12 1.34 -13.39
N ARG A 165 12.78 0.27 -12.89
CA ARG A 165 14.22 0.28 -12.63
C ARG A 165 15.06 0.32 -13.92
N HIS A 166 14.65 -0.38 -14.98
CA HIS A 166 15.32 -0.34 -16.30
C HIS A 166 14.91 0.88 -17.14
N GLY A 167 13.61 1.17 -17.15
CA GLY A 167 12.97 2.34 -17.75
C GLY A 167 13.57 3.63 -17.22
N ASN A 168 13.80 3.77 -15.91
CA ASN A 168 14.48 4.95 -15.35
C ASN A 168 15.92 5.13 -15.87
N ARG A 169 16.64 4.06 -16.25
CA ARG A 169 17.98 4.16 -16.87
C ARG A 169 17.89 4.61 -18.33
N LEU A 170 16.93 4.09 -19.09
CA LEU A 170 16.69 4.48 -20.48
C LEU A 170 16.10 5.90 -20.57
N LEU A 171 15.21 6.25 -19.66
CA LEU A 171 14.51 7.54 -19.60
C LEU A 171 15.44 8.69 -19.21
N ARG A 172 16.46 8.45 -18.37
CA ARG A 172 17.52 9.45 -18.11
C ARG A 172 18.33 9.83 -19.36
N ARG A 173 18.25 9.03 -20.44
CA ARG A 173 18.88 9.35 -21.73
C ARG A 173 17.96 10.10 -22.69
N LEU A 174 16.66 10.23 -22.39
CA LEU A 174 15.72 10.96 -23.24
C LEU A 174 15.68 12.45 -22.87
N PRO A 175 15.55 13.35 -23.86
CA PRO A 175 15.53 14.79 -23.62
C PRO A 175 14.31 15.17 -22.79
N GLY A 176 14.55 15.95 -21.72
CA GLY A 176 13.54 16.33 -20.72
C GLY A 176 12.38 17.19 -21.21
N SER A 177 12.23 17.42 -22.52
CA SER A 177 11.13 18.15 -23.16
C SER A 177 9.88 17.28 -23.39
N MET A 178 10.01 15.95 -23.46
CA MET A 178 8.86 15.03 -23.60
C MET A 178 8.18 14.70 -22.25
N ILE A 179 8.74 15.20 -21.15
CA ILE A 179 8.26 14.93 -19.79
C ILE A 179 7.37 16.10 -19.38
N SER A 180 6.05 15.95 -19.55
CA SER A 180 5.07 16.95 -19.13
C SER A 180 5.13 17.13 -17.61
N LYS A 181 5.33 18.36 -17.11
CA LYS A 181 5.47 18.66 -15.68
C LYS A 181 4.22 19.41 -15.21
N ARG A 182 3.53 18.92 -14.18
CA ARG A 182 2.47 19.70 -13.51
C ARG A 182 2.99 20.23 -12.17
N PRO A 183 3.23 21.54 -12.02
CA PRO A 183 3.57 22.09 -10.72
C PRO A 183 2.37 21.99 -9.78
N PHE A 184 2.63 21.65 -8.52
CA PHE A 184 1.67 21.95 -7.45
C PHE A 184 1.76 23.45 -7.16
N LEU A 185 0.66 24.16 -7.39
CA LEU A 185 0.50 25.58 -7.12
C LEU A 185 -0.51 25.72 -5.98
N PRO A 186 -0.08 26.01 -4.75
CA PRO A 186 -1.02 26.37 -3.69
C PRO A 186 -1.70 27.71 -4.04
N GLU A 187 -3.00 27.81 -3.79
CA GLU A 187 -3.70 29.10 -3.83
C GLU A 187 -3.10 30.02 -2.74
N GLU A 188 -2.74 31.24 -3.13
CA GLU A 188 -2.09 32.31 -2.34
C GLU A 188 -0.56 32.25 -2.17
N GLY A 189 0.10 33.10 -2.97
CA GLY A 189 1.35 33.81 -2.62
C GLY A 189 2.63 32.98 -2.47
N SER A 190 2.59 31.67 -2.69
CA SER A 190 3.73 30.78 -2.45
C SER A 190 4.27 30.22 -3.76
N THR A 191 5.58 30.38 -3.98
CA THR A 191 6.27 29.96 -5.22
C THR A 191 6.08 28.46 -5.50
N ALA A 192 5.77 28.15 -6.76
CA ALA A 192 5.53 26.81 -7.28
C ALA A 192 6.59 25.79 -6.79
N CYS A 193 6.15 24.74 -6.12
CA CYS A 193 6.95 23.53 -5.96
C CYS A 193 6.75 22.69 -7.22
N THR A 194 7.71 22.77 -8.14
CA THR A 194 7.81 21.85 -9.28
C THR A 194 8.32 20.50 -8.79
N MET A 195 7.46 19.74 -8.11
CA MET A 195 7.75 18.35 -7.79
C MET A 195 7.15 17.43 -8.86
N TYR A 196 7.88 16.36 -9.17
CA TYR A 196 7.61 15.46 -10.29
C TYR A 196 6.35 14.61 -10.02
N SER A 197 5.15 15.13 -10.23
CA SER A 197 3.95 14.29 -10.36
C SER A 197 3.89 13.73 -11.78
N ASN A 198 4.67 12.70 -12.00
CA ASN A 198 4.68 11.96 -13.25
C ASN A 198 4.58 10.48 -12.95
N VAL A 199 3.42 10.07 -12.45
CA VAL A 199 3.09 8.66 -12.25
C VAL A 199 1.98 8.21 -13.18
N GLU A 200 0.95 9.00 -13.50
CA GLU A 200 -0.18 8.47 -14.28
C GLU A 200 0.18 8.10 -15.74
N SER A 201 0.94 8.93 -16.45
CA SER A 201 1.39 8.57 -17.81
C SER A 201 2.47 7.49 -17.80
N PHE A 202 3.30 7.45 -16.76
CA PHE A 202 4.41 6.51 -16.65
C PHE A 202 3.98 5.12 -16.19
N GLU A 203 2.97 5.03 -15.32
CA GLU A 203 2.33 3.78 -14.91
C GLU A 203 1.56 3.18 -16.08
N LYS A 204 0.80 3.98 -16.84
CA LYS A 204 0.15 3.51 -18.08
C LYS A 204 1.15 3.01 -19.13
N ILE A 205 2.28 3.70 -19.32
CA ILE A 205 3.33 3.25 -20.25
C ILE A 205 4.03 1.99 -19.71
N GLY A 206 4.28 1.90 -18.41
CA GLY A 206 4.89 0.74 -17.75
C GLY A 206 4.00 -0.50 -17.81
N ASP A 207 2.70 -0.34 -17.59
CA ASP A 207 1.69 -1.41 -17.66
C ASP A 207 1.51 -1.89 -19.10
N ASN A 208 1.49 -0.96 -20.06
CA ASN A 208 1.48 -1.30 -21.47
C ASN A 208 2.76 -2.07 -21.86
N LEU A 209 3.94 -1.61 -21.43
CA LEU A 209 5.21 -2.26 -21.74
C LEU A 209 5.33 -3.65 -21.07
N ALA A 210 4.85 -3.79 -19.84
CA ALA A 210 4.76 -5.07 -19.14
C ALA A 210 3.83 -6.02 -19.90
N SER A 211 2.67 -5.55 -20.35
CA SER A 211 1.73 -6.32 -21.17
C SER A 211 2.33 -6.72 -22.53
N PHE A 212 3.07 -5.82 -23.19
CA PHE A 212 3.81 -6.14 -24.42
C PHE A 212 4.90 -7.18 -24.17
N SER A 213 5.65 -7.07 -23.06
CA SER A 213 6.66 -8.07 -22.69
C SER A 213 6.06 -9.45 -22.44
N ALA A 214 4.85 -9.50 -21.86
CA ALA A 214 4.12 -10.76 -21.65
C ALA A 214 3.69 -11.37 -22.98
N ALA A 215 3.16 -10.57 -23.91
CA ALA A 215 2.78 -11.03 -25.24
C ALA A 215 3.99 -11.52 -26.04
N ILE A 216 5.11 -10.80 -25.98
CA ILE A 216 6.37 -11.18 -26.64
C ILE A 216 6.90 -12.48 -26.04
N LEU A 217 6.87 -12.65 -24.71
CA LEU A 217 7.30 -13.89 -24.05
C LEU A 217 6.46 -15.10 -24.48
N MET A 218 5.17 -14.92 -24.77
CA MET A 218 4.31 -15.99 -25.29
C MET A 218 4.63 -16.37 -26.75
N LEU A 219 5.10 -15.43 -27.57
CA LEU A 219 5.37 -15.66 -29.00
C LEU A 219 6.79 -16.18 -29.28
N ILE A 220 7.79 -15.76 -28.48
CA ILE A 220 9.19 -16.17 -28.63
C ILE A 220 9.37 -17.70 -28.70
N PRO A 221 8.77 -18.55 -27.83
CA PRO A 221 9.02 -19.99 -27.88
C PRO A 221 8.61 -20.63 -29.21
N VAL A 222 7.52 -20.18 -29.84
CA VAL A 222 7.10 -20.70 -31.16
C VAL A 222 8.14 -20.35 -32.23
N VAL A 223 8.65 -19.11 -32.22
CA VAL A 223 9.67 -18.66 -33.17
C VAL A 223 11.00 -19.38 -32.94
N VAL A 224 11.43 -19.56 -31.69
CA VAL A 224 12.69 -20.25 -31.35
C VAL A 224 12.61 -21.73 -31.73
N LEU A 225 11.46 -22.38 -31.51
CA LEU A 225 11.24 -23.78 -31.89
C LEU A 225 11.30 -24.00 -33.41
N HIS A 226 10.94 -23.01 -34.23
CA HIS A 226 11.08 -23.08 -35.68
C HIS A 226 12.54 -23.25 -36.13
N PHE A 227 13.48 -22.58 -35.46
CA PHE A 227 14.91 -22.63 -35.82
C PHE A 227 15.64 -23.84 -35.26
N LEU A 228 15.06 -24.56 -34.30
CA LEU A 228 15.68 -25.73 -33.69
C LEU A 228 15.35 -26.99 -34.48
N ARG A 229 16.38 -27.67 -34.98
CA ARG A 229 16.24 -28.89 -35.80
C ARG A 229 16.31 -30.18 -34.96
N SER A 230 16.90 -30.13 -33.77
CA SER A 230 17.06 -31.30 -32.90
C SER A 230 15.89 -31.49 -31.93
N ALA A 231 15.34 -32.70 -31.88
CA ALA A 231 14.19 -33.04 -31.04
C ALA A 231 14.45 -32.80 -29.54
N ASN A 232 15.65 -33.13 -29.06
CA ASN A 232 16.04 -32.95 -27.66
C ASN A 232 16.09 -31.47 -27.25
N MET A 233 16.56 -30.58 -28.14
CA MET A 233 16.61 -29.14 -27.87
C MET A 233 15.22 -28.51 -27.90
N ARG A 234 14.33 -28.99 -28.77
CA ARG A 234 12.93 -28.57 -28.79
C ARG A 234 12.26 -28.85 -27.45
N LEU A 235 12.42 -30.06 -26.92
CA LEU A 235 11.84 -30.45 -25.63
C LEU A 235 12.39 -29.60 -24.47
N LEU A 236 13.72 -29.37 -24.43
CA LEU A 236 14.35 -28.52 -23.41
C LEU A 236 13.81 -27.09 -23.44
N VAL A 237 13.66 -26.50 -24.63
CA VAL A 237 13.14 -25.14 -24.80
C VAL A 237 11.70 -25.01 -24.32
N ILE A 238 10.83 -25.99 -24.61
CA ILE A 238 9.44 -25.99 -24.10
C ILE A 238 9.42 -25.92 -22.58
N VAL A 239 10.22 -26.74 -21.90
CA VAL A 239 10.26 -26.77 -20.43
C VAL A 239 10.71 -25.43 -19.86
N ILE A 240 11.81 -24.86 -20.39
CA ILE A 240 12.34 -23.57 -19.92
C ILE A 240 11.31 -22.45 -20.13
N PHE A 241 10.72 -22.35 -21.32
CA PHE A 241 9.76 -21.29 -21.61
C PHE A 241 8.44 -21.48 -20.86
N SER A 242 8.01 -22.70 -20.56
CA SER A 242 6.82 -22.97 -19.74
C SER A 242 7.00 -22.56 -18.28
N ILE A 243 8.20 -22.77 -17.73
CA ILE A 243 8.57 -22.28 -16.40
C ILE A 243 8.60 -20.75 -16.39
N CYS A 244 9.25 -20.13 -17.36
CA CYS A 244 9.29 -18.67 -17.50
C CYS A 244 7.89 -18.05 -17.65
N PHE A 245 7.03 -18.66 -18.48
CA PHE A 245 5.65 -18.22 -18.68
C PHE A 245 4.83 -18.30 -17.38
N THR A 246 4.92 -19.42 -16.67
CA THR A 246 4.20 -19.60 -15.39
C THR A 246 4.71 -18.62 -14.34
N ALA A 247 6.03 -18.42 -14.26
CA ALA A 247 6.62 -17.41 -13.38
C ALA A 247 6.14 -15.99 -13.73
N LEU A 248 6.01 -15.68 -15.02
CA LEU A 248 5.49 -14.39 -15.47
C LEU A 248 4.02 -14.21 -15.07
N LEU A 249 3.16 -15.20 -15.33
CA LEU A 249 1.74 -15.14 -14.97
C LEU A 249 1.55 -14.94 -13.46
N VAL A 250 2.25 -15.71 -12.63
CA VAL A 250 2.17 -15.60 -11.17
C VAL A 250 2.66 -14.23 -10.66
N THR A 251 3.66 -13.65 -11.31
CA THR A 251 4.23 -12.36 -10.89
C THR A 251 3.46 -11.15 -11.42
N THR A 252 2.74 -11.30 -12.53
CA THR A 252 2.03 -10.20 -13.21
C THR A 252 0.55 -10.17 -12.87
N THR A 253 -0.08 -11.34 -12.69
CA THR A 253 -1.53 -11.44 -12.51
C THR A 253 -1.89 -11.76 -11.06
N LYS A 254 -3.03 -11.23 -10.60
CA LYS A 254 -3.67 -11.64 -9.34
C LYS A 254 -4.66 -12.78 -9.57
N ALA A 255 -4.33 -13.68 -10.49
CA ALA A 255 -5.19 -14.80 -10.83
C ALA A 255 -5.21 -15.82 -9.69
N GLU A 256 -6.33 -16.51 -9.54
CA GLU A 256 -6.42 -17.64 -8.61
C GLU A 256 -5.48 -18.77 -9.06
N ARG A 257 -5.04 -19.60 -8.11
CA ARG A 257 -4.13 -20.72 -8.40
C ARG A 257 -4.69 -21.65 -9.49
N SER A 258 -6.00 -21.86 -9.49
CA SER A 258 -6.74 -22.64 -10.50
C SER A 258 -6.60 -22.03 -11.90
N GLN A 259 -6.73 -20.72 -12.03
CA GLN A 259 -6.63 -20.00 -13.30
C GLN A 259 -5.21 -20.03 -13.87
N VAL A 260 -4.19 -19.90 -13.01
CA VAL A 260 -2.79 -20.02 -13.42
C VAL A 260 -2.48 -21.41 -13.98
N ILE A 261 -2.95 -22.46 -13.29
CA ILE A 261 -2.75 -23.85 -13.74
C ILE A 261 -3.43 -24.10 -15.09
N ALA A 262 -4.67 -23.62 -15.25
CA ALA A 262 -5.40 -23.76 -16.52
C ALA A 262 -4.70 -23.03 -17.67
N ALA A 263 -4.23 -21.79 -17.45
CA ALA A 263 -3.50 -21.02 -18.45
C ALA A 263 -2.15 -21.67 -18.82
N SER A 264 -1.39 -22.15 -17.84
CA SER A 264 -0.13 -22.88 -18.08
C SER A 264 -0.36 -24.19 -18.85
N ALA A 265 -1.42 -24.95 -18.52
CA ALA A 265 -1.77 -26.18 -19.23
C ALA A 265 -2.14 -25.91 -20.71
N ALA A 266 -2.96 -24.87 -20.95
CA ALA A 266 -3.32 -24.45 -22.31
C ALA A 266 -2.09 -24.04 -23.14
N PHE A 267 -1.19 -23.26 -22.54
CA PHE A 267 0.06 -22.85 -23.20
C PHE A 267 0.94 -24.06 -23.55
N VAL A 268 1.15 -24.97 -22.60
CA VAL A 268 1.94 -26.19 -22.84
C VAL A 268 1.31 -27.05 -23.94
N ALA A 269 -0.02 -27.20 -23.96
CA ALA A 269 -0.71 -27.96 -25.00
C ALA A 269 -0.45 -27.39 -26.41
N VAL A 270 -0.48 -26.07 -26.58
CA VAL A 270 -0.16 -25.41 -27.86
C VAL A 270 1.27 -25.71 -28.30
N GLN A 271 2.24 -25.66 -27.38
CA GLN A 271 3.65 -25.96 -27.68
C GLN A 271 3.85 -27.43 -28.08
N VAL A 272 3.20 -28.36 -27.36
CA VAL A 272 3.29 -29.80 -27.64
C VAL A 272 2.70 -30.14 -29.01
N VAL A 273 1.55 -29.56 -29.37
CA VAL A 273 0.94 -29.74 -30.70
C VAL A 273 1.87 -29.24 -31.81
N TYR A 274 2.49 -28.07 -31.62
CA TYR A 274 3.45 -27.51 -32.57
C TYR A 274 4.68 -28.40 -32.76
N VAL A 275 5.21 -28.98 -31.68
CA VAL A 275 6.34 -29.92 -31.77
C VAL A 275 5.91 -31.24 -32.41
N GLY A 276 4.71 -31.73 -32.12
CA GLY A 276 4.15 -32.92 -32.74
C GLY A 276 4.05 -32.81 -34.27
N SER A 277 3.55 -31.68 -34.78
CA SER A 277 3.46 -31.43 -36.22
C SER A 277 4.83 -31.20 -36.88
N ALA A 278 5.77 -30.59 -36.18
CA ALA A 278 7.13 -30.34 -36.66
C ALA A 278 8.05 -31.58 -36.63
N LEU A 279 7.61 -32.69 -36.03
CA LEU A 279 8.30 -34.00 -36.10
C LEU A 279 7.79 -34.86 -37.26
N THR A 280 6.59 -34.57 -37.77
CA THR A 280 5.98 -35.31 -38.90
C THR A 280 6.32 -34.75 -40.29
N GLN A 281 6.95 -33.56 -40.36
CA GLN A 281 7.55 -32.98 -41.57
C GLN A 281 9.05 -33.25 -41.62
#